data_AF-A0A9P5RHD2-F1
#
_entry.id   AF-A0A9P5RHD2-F1
#
_cell.length_a   1.000
_cell.length_b   1.000
_cell.length_c   1.000
_cell.angle_alpha   90.00
_cell.angle_beta   90.00
_cell.angle_gamma   90.00
#
_symmetry.space_group_name_H-M   'P 1'
#
loop_
_entity.id
_entity.type
_entity.pdbx_description
1 polymer ?
#
loop_
_entity_poly.entity_id
_entity_poly.type
_entity_poly.pdbx_seq_one_letter_code
_entity_poly.pdbx_strand_id
1 'polypeptide(L)'
;QVEGLPEISPALSYIGSIDETETSTIELDLNITSTTTTTAVVTKVNCKHGPLECAGNTQQLCFREFFPDYKIWVPFVTTMNSWQPRRIGEPVYARKVAERVLGLRQRQRQRQVRRFQSLEEEKQKEQEALLEKVDECSKGQRGFELLVKSVQNTLDQGVGTSCTVFIDNKKRCVVDGGVWRECPGGSTVNDFVRSIKEAAGKVFRISW
;
A
#
# COMPACT_ATOMS: atom_id res chain seq x y z
N GLN A 1 10.04 -11.99 -13.28
CA GLN A 1 11.40 -11.48 -13.03
C GLN A 1 12.20 -11.76 -14.28
N VAL A 2 12.85 -10.76 -14.87
CA VAL A 2 13.76 -10.99 -16.00
C VAL A 2 15.01 -11.67 -15.41
N GLU A 3 15.46 -12.74 -16.03
CA GLU A 3 16.66 -13.48 -15.62
C GLU A 3 17.86 -12.52 -15.48
N GLY A 4 18.59 -12.61 -14.36
CA GLY A 4 19.76 -11.76 -14.08
C GLY A 4 19.47 -10.38 -13.46
N LEU A 5 18.24 -10.09 -13.01
CA LEU A 5 17.95 -8.91 -12.16
C LEU A 5 17.96 -9.27 -10.67
N PRO A 6 18.50 -8.39 -9.80
CA PRO A 6 18.51 -8.62 -8.36
C PRO A 6 17.09 -8.70 -7.80
N GLU A 7 16.94 -9.38 -6.66
CA GLU A 7 15.69 -9.36 -5.92
C GLU A 7 15.39 -7.93 -5.46
N ILE A 8 14.15 -7.48 -5.69
CA ILE A 8 13.69 -6.16 -5.30
C ILE A 8 12.51 -6.30 -4.35
N SER A 9 12.47 -5.44 -3.34
CA SER A 9 11.33 -5.30 -2.44
C SER A 9 10.71 -3.91 -2.65
N PRO A 10 9.88 -3.73 -3.70
CA PRO A 10 9.23 -2.45 -3.93
C PRO A 10 8.35 -2.07 -2.72
N ALA A 11 8.22 -0.78 -2.47
CA ALA A 11 7.39 -0.22 -1.42
C ALA A 11 6.76 1.08 -1.88
N LEU A 12 5.60 1.41 -1.30
CA LEU A 12 4.95 2.71 -1.48
C LEU A 12 4.74 3.34 -0.11
N SER A 13 4.95 4.65 -0.06
CA SER A 13 4.59 5.49 1.06
C SER A 13 3.79 6.68 0.54
N TYR A 14 2.79 7.10 1.30
CA TYR A 14 1.80 8.06 0.85
C TYR A 14 1.97 9.38 1.60
N ILE A 15 1.89 10.47 0.86
CA ILE A 15 2.05 11.81 1.41
C ILE A 15 0.74 12.26 2.06
N GLY A 16 0.85 12.88 3.23
CA GLY A 16 -0.26 13.49 3.95
C GLY A 16 0.23 14.37 5.09
N SER A 17 -0.68 14.77 5.96
CA SER A 17 -0.38 15.35 7.28
C SER A 17 -1.00 14.50 8.39
N ILE A 18 -0.42 14.60 9.58
CA ILE A 18 -0.93 13.97 10.79
C ILE A 18 -1.22 15.10 11.77
N ASP A 19 -2.46 15.17 12.23
CA ASP A 19 -2.89 16.09 13.28
C ASP A 19 -3.22 15.26 14.53
N GLU A 20 -2.66 15.63 15.68
CA GLU A 20 -3.02 15.05 16.98
C GLU A 20 -3.86 16.08 17.75
N THR A 21 -5.10 15.71 18.06
CA THR A 21 -6.00 16.56 18.86
C THR A 21 -6.27 15.89 20.18
N GLU A 22 -5.92 16.54 21.29
CA GLU A 22 -6.34 16.13 22.61
C GLU A 22 -7.85 16.38 22.77
N THR A 23 -8.59 15.33 23.08
CA THR A 23 -10.02 15.41 23.39
C THR A 23 -10.25 14.94 24.80
N SER A 24 -10.83 15.79 25.65
CA SER A 24 -11.22 15.40 27.00
C SER A 24 -12.55 14.67 26.94
N THR A 25 -12.55 13.38 27.28
CA THR A 25 -13.78 12.61 27.52
C THR A 25 -14.12 12.65 29.01
N ILE A 26 -15.33 13.10 29.33
CA ILE A 26 -15.89 13.02 30.70
C ILE A 26 -16.58 11.67 30.80
N GLU A 27 -16.05 10.75 31.60
CA GLU A 27 -16.78 9.53 31.92
C GLU A 27 -17.82 9.79 33.03
N LEU A 28 -18.97 9.12 32.90
CA LEU A 28 -20.15 9.31 33.73
C LEU A 28 -20.07 8.43 34.99
N ASP A 29 -20.19 9.05 36.16
CA ASP A 29 -20.20 8.39 37.47
C ASP A 29 -21.37 7.39 37.62
N LEU A 30 -21.07 6.09 37.71
CA LEU A 30 -21.98 5.10 38.30
C LEU A 30 -21.60 4.92 39.78
N ASN A 31 -22.17 5.79 40.62
CA ASN A 31 -22.06 5.84 42.09
C ASN A 31 -20.72 6.32 42.70
N ILE A 32 -20.76 7.53 43.30
CA ILE A 32 -19.87 8.06 44.37
C ILE A 32 -18.63 8.86 43.89
N THR A 33 -18.81 10.19 43.81
CA THR A 33 -17.86 11.29 44.12
C THR A 33 -16.48 11.38 43.44
N SER A 34 -16.22 10.67 42.33
CA SER A 34 -14.93 10.80 41.64
C SER A 34 -15.08 10.90 40.12
N THR A 35 -15.11 12.15 39.62
CA THR A 35 -14.99 12.43 38.20
C THR A 35 -13.57 12.11 37.71
N THR A 36 -13.42 11.02 36.97
CA THR A 36 -12.19 10.74 36.21
C THR A 36 -12.29 11.42 34.84
N THR A 37 -11.40 12.38 34.59
CA THR A 37 -11.27 12.96 33.24
C THR A 37 -10.22 12.17 32.47
N THR A 38 -10.64 11.44 31.44
CA THR A 38 -9.73 10.74 30.54
C THR A 38 -9.50 11.62 29.32
N THR A 39 -8.27 12.09 29.13
CA THR A 39 -7.86 12.76 27.89
C THR A 39 -7.51 11.69 26.86
N ALA A 40 -8.27 11.61 25.78
CA ALA A 40 -7.98 10.76 24.63
C ALA A 40 -7.33 11.61 23.53
N VAL A 41 -6.12 11.23 23.09
CA VAL A 41 -5.49 11.81 21.91
C VAL A 41 -6.12 11.16 20.68
N VAL A 42 -6.76 11.97 19.85
CA VAL A 42 -7.31 11.53 18.56
C VAL A 42 -6.32 11.90 17.48
N THR A 43 -5.71 10.89 16.86
CA THR A 43 -4.87 11.06 15.67
C THR A 43 -5.75 11.13 14.43
N LYS A 44 -5.49 12.11 13.56
CA LYS A 44 -6.17 12.27 12.27
C LYS A 44 -5.13 12.34 11.15
N VAL A 45 -5.39 11.64 10.05
CA VAL A 45 -4.58 11.72 8.82
C VAL A 45 -5.34 12.52 7.76
N ASN A 46 -4.67 13.47 7.13
CA ASN A 46 -5.20 14.19 5.97
C ASN A 46 -4.37 13.89 4.72
N CYS A 47 -5.03 13.50 3.64
CA CYS A 47 -4.40 13.29 2.32
C CYS A 47 -4.70 14.47 1.40
N LYS A 48 -3.81 14.74 0.44
CA LYS A 48 -3.85 15.96 -0.42
C LYS A 48 -5.10 16.07 -1.29
N HIS A 49 -5.72 14.95 -1.63
CA HIS A 49 -6.91 14.84 -2.48
C HIS A 49 -8.14 14.36 -1.68
N GLY A 50 -8.08 14.47 -0.35
CA GLY A 50 -9.21 14.23 0.54
C GLY A 50 -9.42 12.75 0.92
N PRO A 51 -10.60 12.43 1.49
CA PRO A 51 -10.83 11.14 2.15
C PRO A 51 -10.75 9.92 1.24
N LEU A 52 -11.16 10.04 -0.02
CA LEU A 52 -11.10 8.93 -0.98
C LEU A 52 -9.67 8.54 -1.34
N GLU A 53 -8.75 9.52 -1.39
CA GLU A 53 -7.32 9.22 -1.52
C GLU A 53 -6.81 8.48 -0.30
N CYS A 54 -7.12 8.95 0.92
CA CYS A 54 -6.73 8.23 2.13
C CYS A 54 -7.26 6.78 2.14
N ALA A 55 -8.53 6.59 1.81
CA ALA A 55 -9.12 5.26 1.72
C ALA A 55 -8.41 4.39 0.68
N GLY A 56 -8.07 4.95 -0.49
CA GLY A 56 -7.32 4.25 -1.54
C GLY A 56 -5.90 3.86 -1.13
N ASN A 57 -5.21 4.75 -0.42
CA ASN A 57 -3.88 4.51 0.13
C ASN A 57 -3.93 3.38 1.17
N THR A 58 -4.90 3.43 2.09
CA THR A 58 -5.13 2.37 3.08
C THR A 58 -5.42 1.02 2.41
N GLN A 59 -6.25 0.99 1.36
CA GLN A 59 -6.54 -0.23 0.60
C GLN A 59 -5.27 -0.84 -0.01
N GLN A 60 -4.39 -0.01 -0.59
CA GLN A 60 -3.11 -0.47 -1.15
C GLN A 60 -2.12 -0.97 -0.09
N LEU A 61 -2.11 -0.36 1.10
CA LEU A 61 -1.30 -0.80 2.25
C LEU A 61 -1.82 -2.13 2.81
N CYS A 62 -3.12 -2.23 3.08
CA CYS A 62 -3.74 -3.44 3.58
C CYS A 62 -3.61 -4.60 2.59
N PHE A 63 -3.74 -4.36 1.29
CA PHE A 63 -3.53 -5.41 0.31
C PHE A 63 -2.09 -5.96 0.38
N ARG A 64 -1.09 -5.09 0.55
CA ARG A 64 0.31 -5.52 0.71
C ARG A 64 0.54 -6.36 1.97
N GLU A 65 -0.12 -6.01 3.07
CA GLU A 65 0.00 -6.74 4.35
C GLU A 65 -0.35 -8.22 4.18
N PHE A 66 -1.43 -8.53 3.44
CA PHE A 66 -1.92 -9.90 3.25
C PHE A 66 -1.42 -10.56 1.95
N PHE A 67 -0.98 -9.77 0.97
CA PHE A 67 -0.40 -10.23 -0.29
C PHE A 67 0.97 -9.56 -0.52
N PRO A 68 2.00 -9.91 0.26
CA PRO A 68 3.30 -9.22 0.23
C PRO A 68 4.12 -9.52 -1.02
N ASP A 69 3.79 -10.58 -1.78
CA ASP A 69 4.46 -10.87 -3.05
C ASP A 69 4.22 -9.71 -4.02
N TYR A 70 5.30 -9.01 -4.40
CA TYR A 70 5.26 -7.90 -5.33
C TYR A 70 4.67 -8.29 -6.69
N LYS A 71 4.74 -9.57 -7.08
CA LYS A 71 4.13 -10.08 -8.31
C LYS A 71 2.61 -10.06 -8.27
N ILE A 72 2.00 -9.89 -7.09
CA ILE A 72 0.56 -9.74 -6.89
C ILE A 72 0.24 -8.30 -6.49
N TRP A 73 0.98 -7.73 -5.53
CA TRP A 73 0.71 -6.38 -5.03
C TRP A 73 0.96 -5.28 -6.07
N VAL A 74 2.03 -5.35 -6.87
CA VAL A 74 2.29 -4.33 -7.91
C VAL A 74 1.19 -4.32 -8.98
N PRO A 75 0.73 -5.47 -9.52
CA PRO A 75 -0.46 -5.49 -10.37
C PRO A 75 -1.73 -4.93 -9.73
N PHE A 76 -1.96 -5.16 -8.43
CA PHE A 76 -3.09 -4.56 -7.71
C PHE A 76 -3.02 -3.03 -7.73
N VAL A 77 -1.90 -2.47 -7.28
CA VAL A 77 -1.69 -1.02 -7.27
C VAL A 77 -1.81 -0.44 -8.66
N THR A 78 -1.08 -0.99 -9.64
CA THR A 78 -1.07 -0.44 -11.01
C THR A 78 -2.44 -0.52 -11.67
N THR A 79 -3.20 -1.61 -11.48
CA THR A 79 -4.56 -1.74 -12.01
C THR A 79 -5.54 -0.77 -11.35
N MET A 80 -5.43 -0.58 -10.03
CA MET A 80 -6.27 0.35 -9.28
C MET A 80 -6.04 1.80 -9.73
N ASN A 81 -4.79 2.16 -10.06
CA ASN A 81 -4.42 3.52 -10.47
C ASN A 81 -4.61 3.80 -11.97
N SER A 82 -4.68 2.77 -12.82
CA SER A 82 -4.81 2.97 -14.29
C SER A 82 -6.22 2.77 -14.83
N TRP A 83 -7.04 1.90 -14.23
CA TRP A 83 -8.29 1.46 -14.89
C TRP A 83 -9.47 2.42 -14.70
N GLN A 84 -9.76 2.84 -13.46
CA GLN A 84 -10.84 3.78 -13.13
C GLN A 84 -10.40 4.68 -11.96
N PRO A 85 -9.44 5.60 -12.17
CA PRO A 85 -8.79 6.36 -11.09
C PRO A 85 -9.78 7.21 -10.26
N ARG A 86 -10.92 7.60 -10.86
CA ARG A 86 -12.00 8.32 -10.15
C ARG A 86 -12.68 7.51 -9.03
N ARG A 87 -12.48 6.19 -9.01
CA ARG A 87 -13.10 5.26 -8.06
C ARG A 87 -12.13 4.77 -6.98
N ILE A 88 -10.91 5.29 -6.97
CA ILE A 88 -9.94 5.01 -5.91
C ILE A 88 -10.57 5.39 -4.56
N GLY A 89 -10.42 4.51 -3.57
CA GLY A 89 -11.05 4.64 -2.26
C GLY A 89 -12.41 3.94 -2.13
N GLU A 90 -13.10 3.62 -3.23
CA GLU A 90 -14.35 2.83 -3.15
C GLU A 90 -14.04 1.35 -2.78
N PRO A 91 -14.60 0.81 -1.68
CA PRO A 91 -14.32 -0.58 -1.26
C PRO A 91 -14.66 -1.62 -2.33
N VAL A 92 -15.81 -1.46 -3.00
CA VAL A 92 -16.26 -2.36 -4.07
C VAL A 92 -15.33 -2.34 -5.27
N TYR A 93 -14.75 -1.17 -5.58
CA TYR A 93 -13.78 -1.04 -6.67
C TYR A 93 -12.46 -1.75 -6.32
N ALA A 94 -11.92 -1.51 -5.12
CA ALA A 94 -10.72 -2.16 -4.63
C ALA A 94 -10.86 -3.69 -4.63
N ARG A 95 -11.98 -4.22 -4.09
CA ARG A 95 -12.30 -5.65 -4.10
C ARG A 95 -12.34 -6.22 -5.53
N LYS A 96 -13.00 -5.52 -6.46
CA LYS A 96 -13.06 -5.95 -7.88
C LYS A 96 -11.69 -6.00 -8.54
N VAL A 97 -10.81 -5.05 -8.24
CA VAL A 97 -9.42 -5.04 -8.74
C VAL A 97 -8.63 -6.21 -8.16
N ALA A 98 -8.75 -6.46 -6.85
CA ALA A 98 -8.10 -7.58 -6.18
C ALA A 98 -8.49 -8.93 -6.77
N GLU A 99 -9.79 -9.20 -6.92
CA GLU A 99 -10.30 -10.44 -7.51
C GLU A 99 -9.85 -10.64 -8.96
N ARG A 100 -9.70 -9.54 -9.72
CA ARG A 100 -9.16 -9.60 -11.09
C ARG A 100 -7.69 -10.01 -11.08
N VAL A 101 -6.88 -9.38 -10.24
CA VAL A 101 -5.44 -9.66 -10.15
C VAL A 101 -5.18 -11.08 -9.65
N LEU A 102 -6.01 -11.58 -8.75
CA LEU A 102 -5.94 -12.96 -8.24
C LEU A 102 -6.58 -13.99 -9.18
N GLY A 103 -7.26 -13.57 -10.25
CA GLY A 103 -7.88 -14.48 -11.22
C GLY A 103 -9.19 -15.13 -10.77
N LEU A 104 -9.80 -14.67 -9.67
CA LEU A 104 -10.96 -15.30 -9.04
C LEU A 104 -12.25 -15.24 -9.89
N ARG A 105 -12.38 -14.24 -10.77
CA ARG A 105 -13.58 -14.07 -11.62
C ARG A 105 -13.54 -14.84 -12.95
N GLN A 106 -12.47 -15.57 -13.28
CA GLN A 106 -12.32 -16.15 -14.63
C GLN A 106 -12.86 -17.58 -14.81
N ARG A 107 -13.40 -18.25 -13.78
CA ARG A 107 -13.72 -19.71 -13.84
C ARG A 107 -15.18 -20.10 -13.57
N GLN A 108 -16.14 -19.43 -14.22
CA GLN A 108 -17.47 -20.04 -14.44
C GLN A 108 -17.60 -20.71 -15.83
N ARG A 109 -16.52 -20.80 -16.62
CA ARG A 109 -16.59 -21.24 -18.02
C ARG A 109 -15.73 -22.44 -18.43
N GLN A 110 -15.28 -23.28 -17.50
CA GLN A 110 -14.65 -24.56 -17.85
C GLN A 110 -15.33 -25.73 -17.13
N ARG A 111 -16.29 -26.33 -17.85
CA ARG A 111 -16.65 -27.74 -17.68
C ARG A 111 -15.43 -28.58 -18.10
N GLN A 112 -15.15 -29.64 -17.33
CA GLN A 112 -14.18 -30.74 -17.58
C GLN A 112 -12.73 -30.48 -17.14
N VAL A 113 -12.31 -31.00 -15.98
CA VAL A 113 -11.47 -32.21 -15.77
C VAL A 113 -11.42 -32.50 -14.25
N ARG A 114 -11.95 -33.64 -13.81
CA ARG A 114 -12.33 -33.92 -12.39
C ARG A 114 -11.21 -34.24 -11.38
N ARG A 115 -9.91 -34.14 -11.72
CA ARG A 115 -8.82 -34.65 -10.85
C ARG A 115 -7.87 -33.59 -10.26
N PHE A 116 -7.83 -32.37 -10.81
CA PHE A 116 -7.01 -31.26 -10.30
C PHE A 116 -7.84 -30.14 -9.64
N GLN A 117 -9.15 -30.32 -9.52
CA GLN A 117 -10.08 -29.28 -9.04
C GLN A 117 -9.90 -28.96 -7.55
N SER A 118 -9.59 -29.94 -6.69
CA SER A 118 -9.56 -29.72 -5.24
C SER A 118 -8.47 -28.74 -4.79
N LEU A 119 -7.25 -28.84 -5.34
CA LEU A 119 -6.14 -27.97 -4.94
C LEU A 119 -6.33 -26.52 -5.43
N GLU A 120 -6.89 -26.34 -6.63
CA GLU A 120 -7.20 -24.99 -7.13
C GLU A 120 -8.37 -24.36 -6.35
N GLU A 121 -9.37 -25.15 -5.98
CA GLU A 121 -10.50 -24.71 -5.15
C GLU A 121 -10.05 -24.33 -3.73
N GLU A 122 -9.16 -25.10 -3.11
CA GLU A 122 -8.58 -24.77 -1.80
C GLU A 122 -7.78 -23.46 -1.85
N LYS A 123 -6.92 -23.30 -2.86
CA LYS A 123 -6.15 -22.07 -3.06
C LYS A 123 -7.06 -20.85 -3.28
N GLN A 124 -8.14 -21.02 -4.04
CA GLN A 124 -9.12 -19.96 -4.26
C GLN A 124 -9.81 -19.56 -2.94
N LYS A 125 -10.26 -20.53 -2.14
CA LYS A 125 -10.87 -20.26 -0.83
C LYS A 125 -9.91 -19.53 0.11
N GLU A 126 -8.64 -19.94 0.13
CA GLU A 126 -7.61 -19.27 0.91
C GLU A 126 -7.42 -17.80 0.47
N GLN A 127 -7.36 -17.55 -0.85
CA GLN A 127 -7.27 -16.19 -1.39
C GLN A 127 -8.50 -15.35 -1.05
N GLU A 128 -9.70 -15.91 -1.14
CA GLU A 128 -10.94 -15.23 -0.76
C GLU A 128 -10.95 -14.85 0.73
N ALA A 129 -10.55 -15.77 1.62
CA ALA A 129 -10.41 -15.51 3.05
C ALA A 129 -9.36 -14.44 3.36
N LEU A 130 -8.23 -14.42 2.63
CA LEU A 130 -7.23 -13.35 2.74
C LEU A 130 -7.79 -12.01 2.27
N LEU A 131 -8.59 -11.98 1.21
CA LEU A 131 -9.23 -10.73 0.77
C LEU A 131 -10.19 -10.21 1.83
N GLU A 132 -10.99 -11.05 2.50
CA GLU A 132 -11.83 -10.62 3.63
C GLU A 132 -11.03 -9.87 4.70
N LYS A 133 -9.83 -10.39 5.05
CA LYS A 133 -8.90 -9.69 5.95
C LYS A 133 -8.40 -8.36 5.39
N VAL A 134 -8.16 -8.27 4.07
CA VAL A 134 -7.84 -6.98 3.41
C VAL A 134 -8.97 -5.98 3.59
N ASP A 135 -10.22 -6.40 3.40
CA ASP A 135 -11.37 -5.51 3.58
C ASP A 135 -11.48 -5.07 5.04
N GLU A 136 -11.41 -6.00 6.00
CA GLU A 136 -11.40 -5.70 7.44
C GLU A 136 -10.31 -4.71 7.83
N CYS A 137 -9.08 -4.93 7.36
CA CYS A 137 -7.97 -4.01 7.55
C CYS A 137 -8.31 -2.63 6.97
N SER A 138 -8.87 -2.57 5.77
CA SER A 138 -9.09 -1.31 5.04
C SER A 138 -10.11 -0.38 5.71
N LYS A 139 -11.05 -0.92 6.47
CA LYS A 139 -12.07 -0.16 7.26
C LYS A 139 -11.74 -0.08 8.75
N GLY A 140 -10.72 -0.79 9.21
CA GLY A 140 -10.41 -0.97 10.63
C GLY A 140 -9.20 -0.16 11.10
N GLN A 141 -8.95 -0.27 12.41
CA GLN A 141 -7.83 0.38 13.08
C GLN A 141 -6.47 0.00 12.47
N ARG A 142 -6.31 -1.27 12.07
CA ARG A 142 -5.05 -1.74 11.47
C ARG A 142 -4.70 -0.98 10.18
N GLY A 143 -5.68 -0.74 9.30
CA GLY A 143 -5.45 0.04 8.08
C GLY A 143 -5.11 1.49 8.39
N PHE A 144 -5.76 2.07 9.40
CA PHE A 144 -5.45 3.42 9.87
C PHE A 144 -4.00 3.53 10.39
N GLU A 145 -3.55 2.59 11.23
CA GLU A 145 -2.15 2.54 11.72
C GLU A 145 -1.14 2.43 10.58
N LEU A 146 -1.42 1.57 9.59
CA LEU A 146 -0.57 1.45 8.40
C LEU A 146 -0.49 2.78 7.64
N LEU A 147 -1.60 3.49 7.51
CA LEU A 147 -1.65 4.80 6.86
C LEU A 147 -0.85 5.84 7.65
N VAL A 148 -1.02 5.92 8.97
CA VAL A 148 -0.25 6.81 9.86
C VAL A 148 1.25 6.55 9.68
N LYS A 149 1.68 5.29 9.78
CA LYS A 149 3.09 4.90 9.59
C LYS A 149 3.61 5.28 8.20
N SER A 150 2.77 5.10 7.17
CA SER A 150 3.13 5.44 5.79
C SER A 150 3.32 6.93 5.59
N VAL A 151 2.44 7.76 6.15
CA VAL A 151 2.54 9.23 6.11
C VAL A 151 3.75 9.70 6.91
N GLN A 152 3.94 9.18 8.12
CA GLN A 152 5.11 9.51 8.95
C GLN A 152 6.42 9.22 8.21
N ASN A 153 6.52 8.07 7.53
CA ASN A 153 7.70 7.74 6.73
C ASN A 153 7.98 8.77 5.62
N THR A 154 6.94 9.35 5.00
CA THR A 154 7.15 10.43 4.01
C THR A 154 7.59 11.75 4.65
N LEU A 155 7.07 12.06 5.84
CA LEU A 155 7.45 13.26 6.60
C LEU A 155 8.91 13.17 7.07
N ASP A 156 9.31 12.02 7.63
CA ASP A 156 10.69 11.78 8.11
C ASP A 156 11.72 11.88 6.98
N GLN A 157 11.33 11.53 5.75
CA GLN A 157 12.17 11.64 4.56
C GLN A 157 12.09 12.99 3.86
N GLY A 158 11.31 13.95 4.39
CA GLY A 158 11.15 15.28 3.79
C GLY A 158 10.50 15.27 2.40
N VAL A 159 9.64 14.28 2.12
CA VAL A 159 9.02 14.09 0.81
C VAL A 159 7.80 15.00 0.65
N GLY A 160 7.99 16.14 -0.02
CA GLY A 160 6.91 17.09 -0.33
C GLY A 160 6.16 16.80 -1.64
N THR A 161 6.80 16.11 -2.58
CA THR A 161 6.30 15.89 -3.95
C THR A 161 5.96 14.42 -4.19
N SER A 162 4.79 14.15 -4.76
CA SER A 162 4.38 12.79 -5.13
C SER A 162 5.32 12.21 -6.20
N CYS A 163 5.30 10.90 -6.38
CA CYS A 163 6.16 10.21 -7.35
C CYS A 163 7.67 10.48 -7.14
N THR A 164 8.08 10.72 -5.89
CA THR A 164 9.48 10.70 -5.48
C THR A 164 9.95 9.25 -5.39
N VAL A 165 11.00 8.91 -6.13
CA VAL A 165 11.55 7.56 -6.20
C VAL A 165 12.80 7.49 -5.32
N PHE A 166 12.84 6.48 -4.46
CA PHE A 166 14.03 6.11 -3.70
C PHE A 166 14.57 4.78 -4.21
N ILE A 167 15.90 4.67 -4.27
CA ILE A 167 16.61 3.41 -4.50
C ILE A 167 17.69 3.34 -3.42
N ASP A 168 17.74 2.22 -2.68
CA ASP A 168 18.72 2.03 -1.60
C ASP A 168 18.67 3.17 -0.57
N ASN A 169 17.46 3.54 -0.15
CA ASN A 169 17.16 4.66 0.77
C ASN A 169 17.71 6.03 0.34
N LYS A 170 18.06 6.19 -0.94
CA LYS A 170 18.53 7.46 -1.52
C LYS A 170 17.54 7.98 -2.54
N LYS A 171 17.18 9.26 -2.44
CA LYS A 171 16.32 9.94 -3.41
C LYS A 171 16.98 9.85 -4.79
N ARG A 172 16.30 9.22 -5.73
CA ARG A 172 16.81 8.93 -7.08
C ARG A 172 16.27 9.88 -8.13
N CYS A 173 15.01 10.28 -8.04
CA CYS A 173 14.32 11.03 -9.09
C CYS A 173 12.95 11.48 -8.54
N VAL A 174 12.42 12.59 -9.04
CA VAL A 174 11.08 13.10 -8.69
C VAL A 174 10.30 13.35 -9.98
N VAL A 175 9.02 13.00 -10.01
CA VAL A 175 8.11 13.47 -11.07
C VAL A 175 7.31 14.63 -10.51
N ASP A 176 7.40 15.79 -11.15
CA ASP A 176 6.64 16.98 -10.77
C ASP A 176 5.99 17.60 -12.00
N GLY A 177 4.67 17.75 -11.98
CA GLY A 177 3.87 18.20 -13.13
C GLY A 177 4.01 17.30 -14.37
N GLY A 178 4.27 16.00 -14.17
CA GLY A 178 4.52 15.05 -15.26
C GLY A 178 5.93 15.11 -15.86
N VAL A 179 6.82 15.92 -15.29
CA VAL A 179 8.21 16.07 -15.76
C VAL A 179 9.17 15.46 -14.74
N TRP A 180 10.13 14.67 -15.23
CA TRP A 180 11.21 14.14 -14.40
C TRP A 180 12.20 15.24 -13.99
N ARG A 181 12.45 15.37 -12.69
CA ARG A 181 13.34 16.36 -12.07
C ARG A 181 14.27 15.68 -11.07
N GLU A 182 15.45 16.27 -10.88
CA GLU A 182 16.42 15.81 -9.88
C GLU A 182 16.79 14.32 -10.07
N CYS A 183 17.07 13.92 -11.32
CA CYS A 183 17.31 12.53 -11.71
C CYS A 183 18.78 12.31 -12.09
N PRO A 184 19.73 12.27 -11.13
CA PRO A 184 21.12 11.96 -11.42
C PRO A 184 21.22 10.62 -12.15
N GLY A 185 21.94 10.59 -13.27
CA GLY A 185 22.07 9.40 -14.10
C GLY A 185 20.89 9.13 -15.03
N GLY A 186 19.97 10.09 -15.22
CA GLY A 186 18.91 10.05 -16.23
C GLY A 186 17.55 9.57 -15.70
N SER A 187 16.52 9.63 -16.55
CA SER A 187 15.12 9.30 -16.22
C SER A 187 14.47 8.29 -17.17
N THR A 188 15.24 7.69 -18.08
CA THR A 188 14.74 6.60 -18.93
C THR A 188 14.61 5.30 -18.12
N VAL A 189 13.83 4.33 -18.61
CA VAL A 189 13.71 3.01 -17.99
C VAL A 189 15.09 2.36 -17.78
N ASN A 190 15.98 2.47 -18.77
CA ASN A 190 17.33 1.91 -18.70
C ASN A 190 18.18 2.55 -17.59
N ASP A 191 17.98 3.84 -17.33
CA ASP A 191 18.67 4.56 -16.25
C ASP A 191 18.26 4.07 -14.87
N PHE A 192 16.96 3.79 -14.67
CA PHE A 192 16.47 3.19 -13.43
C PHE A 192 16.95 1.74 -13.26
N VAL A 193 16.90 0.93 -14.32
CA VAL A 193 17.42 -0.45 -14.29
C VAL A 193 18.91 -0.46 -13.91
N ARG A 194 19.70 0.46 -14.45
CA ARG A 194 21.11 0.64 -14.08
C ARG A 194 21.26 0.96 -12.59
N SER A 195 20.53 1.95 -12.07
CA SER A 195 20.60 2.32 -10.65
C SER A 195 20.19 1.17 -9.71
N ILE A 196 19.20 0.37 -10.07
CA ILE A 196 18.79 -0.81 -9.28
C ILE A 196 19.92 -1.86 -9.27
N LYS A 197 20.52 -2.15 -10.42
CA LYS A 197 21.65 -3.10 -10.52
C LYS A 197 22.85 -2.63 -9.70
N GLU A 198 23.19 -1.35 -9.77
CA GLU A 198 24.29 -0.76 -9.00
C GLU A 198 24.03 -0.83 -7.49
N ALA A 199 22.81 -0.54 -7.05
CA ALA A 199 22.41 -0.66 -5.65
C ALA A 199 22.54 -2.10 -5.14
N ALA A 200 22.01 -3.07 -5.89
CA ALA A 200 22.15 -4.48 -5.53
C ALA A 200 23.61 -4.94 -5.51
N GLY A 201 24.43 -4.50 -6.48
CA GLY A 201 25.85 -4.82 -6.52
C GLY A 201 26.65 -4.29 -5.32
N LYS A 202 26.22 -3.19 -4.68
CA LYS A 202 26.82 -2.69 -3.43
C LYS A 202 26.53 -3.61 -2.26
N VAL A 203 25.30 -4.12 -2.16
CA VAL A 203 24.91 -5.08 -1.11
C VAL A 203 25.85 -6.28 -1.11
N PHE A 204 26.11 -6.86 -2.29
CA PHE A 204 27.01 -8.02 -2.44
C PHE A 204 28.49 -7.74 -2.18
N ARG A 205 28.95 -6.48 -2.25
CA ARG A 205 30.35 -6.11 -1.97
C ARG A 205 30.61 -5.84 -0.49
N ILE A 206 29.58 -5.54 0.29
CA ILE A 206 29.71 -5.26 1.74
C ILE A 206 29.60 -6.55 2.57
N SER A 207 29.20 -7.68 1.96
CA SER A 207 28.98 -8.97 2.64
C SER A 207 30.21 -9.88 2.77
N TRP A 208 31.45 -9.38 2.64
CA TRP A 208 32.69 -10.16 2.71
C TRP A 208 33.66 -9.61 3.75
#